data_AF-A0A699YSX2-F1
#
_entry.id   AF-A0A699YSX2-F1
#
_cell.length_a   1.000
_cell.length_b   1.000
_cell.length_c   1.000
_cell.angle_alpha   90.00
_cell.angle_beta   90.00
_cell.angle_gamma   90.00
#
_symmetry.space_group_name_H-M   'P 1'
#
loop_
_entity.id
_entity.type
_entity.pdbx_description
1 polymer ?
#
loop_
_entity_poly.entity_id
_entity_poly.type
_entity_poly.pdbx_seq_one_letter_code
_entity_poly.pdbx_strand_id
1 'polypeptide(L)'
;MGAVPIGRRILFELDELYYPIGNTKAVSWLNPHPYAIDHSGHCRVLSLGCGDARNLLLTLGSLSPPGPSITATPDPAVKASSCSYLELHANDHNPSIIARNMVLLALATEVDAASPTDMQLLFDVWYNLLWDKGSQVEARFKATIQHILDGRYPWMQVPRPSDMRKVHEVLRWWLEDTGQSTSAHVLEVS
;
A
#
# COMPACT_ATOMS: atom_id res chain seq x y z
N MET A 1 28.08 28.90 12.98
CA MET A 1 27.33 27.64 13.20
C MET A 1 26.51 27.40 11.95
N GLY A 2 26.80 26.33 11.20
CA GLY A 2 26.26 26.10 9.87
C GLY A 2 24.76 25.85 9.88
N ALA A 3 24.04 26.51 8.97
CA ALA A 3 22.62 26.27 8.73
C ALA A 3 22.44 24.89 8.10
N VAL A 4 21.67 24.03 8.77
CA VAL A 4 21.26 22.72 8.26
C VAL A 4 20.36 22.94 7.03
N PRO A 5 20.60 22.25 5.89
CA PRO A 5 19.75 22.39 4.72
C PRO A 5 18.30 22.01 5.09
N ILE A 6 17.35 22.89 4.78
CA ILE A 6 15.93 22.54 4.85
C ILE A 6 15.63 21.64 3.65
N GLY A 7 16.04 20.37 3.76
CA GLY A 7 15.43 19.30 2.97
C GLY A 7 13.93 19.35 3.24
N ARG A 8 13.10 19.17 2.21
CA ARG A 8 11.65 19.20 2.35
C ARG A 8 11.21 18.28 3.48
N ARG A 9 10.80 18.90 4.57
CA ARG A 9 10.41 18.25 5.81
C ARG A 9 8.98 17.75 5.65
N ILE A 10 8.82 16.61 5.00
CA ILE A 10 7.61 15.81 5.17
C ILE A 10 7.91 14.89 6.33
N LEU A 11 7.68 15.34 7.56
CA LEU A 11 7.74 14.38 8.67
C LEU A 11 6.78 14.66 9.82
N PHE A 12 6.40 15.90 10.15
CA PHE A 12 5.50 16.12 11.31
C PHE A 12 4.61 17.38 11.33
N GLU A 13 4.63 18.28 10.33
CA GLU A 13 4.02 19.62 10.49
C GLU A 13 2.70 19.88 9.74
N LEU A 14 2.05 18.84 9.21
CA LEU A 14 0.61 18.88 8.92
C LEU A 14 0.02 17.55 9.39
N ASP A 15 -0.49 17.56 10.62
CA ASP A 15 -1.28 16.56 11.37
C ASP A 15 -1.31 15.08 10.92
N GLU A 16 -1.15 14.20 11.91
CA GLU A 16 -1.10 12.74 11.85
C GLU A 16 0.17 12.19 11.21
N LEU A 17 1.16 11.96 12.07
CA LEU A 17 2.28 11.03 11.92
C LEU A 17 2.02 9.97 10.84
N TYR A 18 2.71 10.12 9.71
CA TYR A 18 2.92 9.05 8.75
C TYR A 18 3.55 7.87 9.49
N TYR A 19 2.76 6.82 9.70
CA TYR A 19 3.16 5.59 10.36
C TYR A 19 3.39 4.51 9.28
N PRO A 20 4.58 4.45 8.65
CA PRO A 20 4.83 3.47 7.57
C PRO A 20 4.78 2.03 8.08
N ILE A 21 4.81 1.84 9.40
CA ILE A 21 4.90 0.54 10.04
C ILE A 21 3.82 0.47 11.13
N GLY A 22 2.57 0.11 10.82
CA GLY A 22 1.66 -0.44 11.85
C GLY A 22 2.41 -1.39 12.81
N ASN A 23 2.29 -1.15 14.12
CA ASN A 23 3.01 -1.92 15.16
C ASN A 23 2.52 -3.36 15.30
N THR A 24 1.47 -3.71 14.57
CA THR A 24 0.88 -5.03 14.57
C THR A 24 1.73 -5.95 13.72
N LYS A 25 2.14 -7.07 14.32
CA LYS A 25 2.76 -8.18 13.60
C LYS A 25 1.90 -8.53 12.38
N ALA A 26 2.56 -8.66 11.23
CA ALA A 26 1.88 -9.03 10.01
C ALA A 26 1.34 -10.47 10.15
N VAL A 27 0.04 -10.66 9.93
CA VAL A 27 -0.64 -11.96 10.05
C VAL A 27 -1.62 -12.13 8.89
N SER A 28 -1.70 -13.36 8.35
CA SER A 28 -2.86 -13.74 7.55
C SER A 28 -4.07 -13.87 8.47
N TRP A 29 -5.19 -13.26 8.08
CA TRP A 29 -6.43 -13.34 8.83
C TRP A 29 -7.10 -14.71 8.77
N LEU A 30 -6.71 -15.55 7.82
CA LEU A 30 -7.25 -16.90 7.64
C LEU A 30 -6.51 -17.94 8.44
N ASN A 31 -5.21 -17.74 8.72
CA ASN A 31 -4.42 -18.67 9.52
C ASN A 31 -5.04 -18.98 10.89
N PRO A 32 -5.49 -17.99 11.70
CA PRO A 32 -6.17 -18.27 12.97
C PRO A 32 -7.64 -18.66 12.81
N HIS A 33 -8.24 -18.50 11.62
CA HIS A 33 -9.68 -18.66 11.38
C HIS A 33 -9.99 -19.50 10.13
N PRO A 34 -9.60 -20.79 10.09
CA PRO A 34 -9.83 -21.66 8.94
C PRO A 34 -11.33 -21.96 8.66
N TYR A 35 -12.23 -21.53 9.55
CA TYR A 35 -13.69 -21.63 9.41
C TYR A 35 -14.34 -20.34 8.90
N ALA A 36 -13.55 -19.29 8.61
CA ALA A 36 -14.06 -18.05 8.03
C ALA A 36 -14.47 -18.21 6.54
N ILE A 37 -14.10 -19.33 5.92
CA ILE A 37 -14.54 -19.73 4.59
C ILE A 37 -15.83 -20.53 4.76
N ASP A 38 -16.92 -20.04 4.17
CA ASP A 38 -18.21 -20.70 4.23
C ASP A 38 -18.28 -21.93 3.31
N HIS A 39 -19.40 -22.66 3.36
CA HIS A 39 -19.60 -23.86 2.55
C HIS A 39 -19.62 -23.61 1.04
N SER A 40 -19.80 -22.36 0.61
CA SER A 40 -19.72 -21.95 -0.80
C SER A 40 -18.31 -21.54 -1.23
N GLY A 41 -17.32 -21.63 -0.34
CA GLY A 41 -15.95 -21.20 -0.62
C GLY A 41 -15.77 -19.69 -0.56
N HIS A 42 -16.73 -18.95 0.02
CA HIS A 42 -16.66 -17.50 0.14
C HIS A 42 -16.10 -17.12 1.51
N CYS A 43 -15.23 -16.11 1.52
CA CYS A 43 -14.73 -15.50 2.74
C CYS A 43 -14.90 -13.98 2.67
N ARG A 44 -15.43 -13.40 3.74
CA ARG A 44 -15.54 -11.94 3.91
C ARG A 44 -14.76 -11.52 5.14
N VAL A 45 -13.90 -10.52 4.98
CA VAL A 45 -13.13 -9.96 6.08
C VAL A 45 -13.42 -8.48 6.22
N LEU A 46 -13.77 -8.05 7.43
CA LEU A 46 -13.87 -6.65 7.81
C LEU A 46 -12.67 -6.29 8.70
N SER A 47 -11.79 -5.42 8.19
CA SER A 47 -10.66 -4.87 8.93
C SER A 47 -10.99 -3.43 9.33
N LEU A 48 -11.12 -3.19 10.63
CA LEU A 48 -11.34 -1.87 11.22
C LEU A 48 -10.00 -1.28 11.64
N GLY A 49 -9.67 -0.07 11.17
CA GLY A 49 -8.37 0.55 11.43
C GLY A 49 -7.25 -0.12 10.64
N CYS A 50 -7.49 -0.38 9.35
CA CYS A 50 -6.51 -0.97 8.44
C CYS A 50 -5.44 0.07 8.06
N GLY A 51 -4.55 0.35 9.01
CA GLY A 51 -3.41 1.24 8.83
C GLY A 51 -2.42 0.76 7.78
N ASP A 52 -2.46 -0.53 7.39
CA ASP A 52 -1.52 -1.12 6.44
C ASP A 52 -2.01 -2.36 5.67
N ALA A 53 -1.67 -2.40 4.37
CA ALA A 53 -2.05 -3.46 3.43
C ALA A 53 -1.35 -4.82 3.66
N ARG A 54 -0.33 -4.92 4.52
CA ARG A 54 0.44 -6.17 4.70
C ARG A 54 -0.43 -7.36 5.12
N ASN A 55 -1.44 -7.15 5.97
CA ASN A 55 -2.30 -8.24 6.43
C ASN A 55 -3.22 -8.70 5.30
N LEU A 56 -3.64 -7.80 4.41
CA LEU A 56 -4.38 -8.15 3.21
C LEU A 56 -3.50 -8.99 2.28
N LEU A 57 -2.27 -8.52 2.00
CA LEU A 57 -1.34 -9.25 1.12
C LEU A 57 -0.95 -10.61 1.71
N LEU A 58 -0.70 -10.72 3.02
CA LEU A 58 -0.44 -12.01 3.66
C LEU A 58 -1.65 -12.94 3.61
N THR A 59 -2.85 -12.39 3.76
CA THR A 59 -4.09 -13.16 3.64
C THR A 59 -4.24 -13.69 2.22
N LEU A 60 -4.05 -12.84 1.20
CA LEU A 60 -4.06 -13.23 -0.20
C LEU A 60 -2.98 -14.28 -0.51
N GLY A 61 -1.75 -14.08 -0.03
CA GLY A 61 -0.65 -15.02 -0.21
C GLY A 61 -0.90 -16.38 0.44
N SER A 62 -1.63 -16.44 1.57
CA SER A 62 -2.02 -17.70 2.22
C SER A 62 -3.09 -18.49 1.46
N LEU A 63 -3.79 -17.87 0.51
CA LEU A 63 -4.76 -18.52 -0.37
C LEU A 63 -4.13 -19.11 -1.63
N SER A 64 -2.94 -18.64 -2.02
CA SER A 64 -2.21 -19.22 -3.13
C SER A 64 -1.90 -20.70 -2.83
N PRO A 65 -2.16 -21.63 -3.76
CA PRO A 65 -1.78 -23.01 -3.56
C PRO A 65 -0.28 -23.09 -3.29
N PRO A 66 0.18 -23.95 -2.37
CA PRO A 66 1.60 -24.17 -2.21
C PRO A 66 2.17 -24.56 -3.58
N GLY A 67 3.21 -23.86 -4.02
CA GLY A 67 3.98 -24.29 -5.20
C GLY A 67 4.47 -25.74 -5.05
N PRO A 68 5.04 -26.35 -6.08
CA PRO A 68 5.49 -27.74 -6.01
C PRO A 68 6.64 -27.87 -4.99
N SER A 69 6.30 -28.12 -3.73
CA SER A 69 7.22 -28.41 -2.64
C SER A 69 7.09 -29.88 -2.29
N ILE A 70 8.24 -30.57 -2.33
CA ILE A 70 8.38 -32.03 -2.27
C ILE A 70 8.25 -32.56 -0.83
N THR A 71 8.03 -31.71 0.17
CA THR A 71 7.99 -32.15 1.57
C THR A 71 7.08 -31.26 2.42
N ALA A 72 5.80 -31.64 2.57
CA ALA A 72 5.03 -31.25 3.76
C ALA A 72 3.75 -32.10 3.90
N THR A 73 3.58 -32.62 5.10
CA THR A 73 2.38 -33.24 5.65
C THR A 73 1.12 -32.37 5.51
N PRO A 74 -0.09 -32.96 5.44
CA PRO A 74 -1.34 -32.21 5.27
C PRO A 74 -1.72 -31.50 6.58
N ASP A 75 -1.34 -30.23 6.69
CA ASP A 75 -1.68 -29.33 7.80
C ASP A 75 -2.70 -28.26 7.30
N PRO A 76 -3.21 -27.29 8.10
CA PRO A 76 -4.45 -26.50 7.86
C PRO A 76 -4.59 -25.73 6.52
N ALA A 77 -3.62 -25.84 5.63
CA ALA A 77 -3.63 -25.47 4.20
C ALA A 77 -4.78 -26.09 3.37
N VAL A 78 -5.39 -27.20 3.83
CA VAL A 78 -6.45 -27.90 3.08
C VAL A 78 -7.78 -27.12 3.03
N LYS A 79 -8.00 -26.15 3.93
CA LYS A 79 -9.18 -25.27 3.88
C LYS A 79 -8.92 -23.90 3.24
N ALA A 80 -7.73 -23.33 3.35
CA ALA A 80 -7.40 -22.10 2.63
C ALA A 80 -7.55 -22.28 1.10
N SER A 81 -7.23 -23.47 0.60
CA SER A 81 -7.43 -23.89 -0.79
C SER A 81 -8.90 -24.03 -1.22
N SER A 82 -9.87 -23.94 -0.30
CA SER A 82 -11.31 -23.93 -0.62
C SER A 82 -11.90 -22.52 -0.81
N CYS A 83 -11.11 -21.47 -0.55
CA CYS A 83 -11.55 -20.09 -0.77
C CYS A 83 -11.53 -19.77 -2.27
N SER A 84 -12.71 -19.75 -2.91
CA SER A 84 -12.86 -19.35 -4.31
C SER A 84 -13.20 -17.87 -4.48
N TYR A 85 -13.65 -17.20 -3.41
CA TYR A 85 -14.00 -15.80 -3.43
C TYR A 85 -13.64 -15.12 -2.11
N LEU A 86 -12.83 -14.05 -2.18
CA LEU A 86 -12.42 -13.25 -1.03
C LEU A 86 -12.91 -11.80 -1.19
N GLU A 87 -13.67 -11.34 -0.22
CA GLU A 87 -14.09 -9.94 -0.10
C GLU A 87 -13.40 -9.31 1.12
N LEU A 88 -12.53 -8.33 0.87
CA LEU A 88 -11.80 -7.61 1.92
C LEU A 88 -12.33 -6.19 2.05
N HIS A 89 -12.90 -5.87 3.20
CA HIS A 89 -13.31 -4.51 3.55
C HIS A 89 -12.31 -3.92 4.55
N ALA A 90 -11.36 -3.15 4.04
CA ALA A 90 -10.38 -2.41 4.84
C ALA A 90 -10.88 -0.99 5.11
N ASN A 91 -11.06 -0.64 6.38
CA ASN A 91 -11.53 0.67 6.82
C ASN A 91 -10.42 1.42 7.54
N ASP A 92 -10.31 2.71 7.25
CA ASP A 92 -9.56 3.67 8.05
C ASP A 92 -10.28 5.03 7.96
N HIS A 93 -10.14 5.84 9.00
CA HIS A 93 -10.67 7.19 9.03
C HIS A 93 -9.87 8.18 8.18
N ASN A 94 -8.57 7.92 7.97
CA ASN A 94 -7.67 8.82 7.25
C ASN A 94 -7.63 8.47 5.75
N PRO A 95 -8.08 9.37 4.84
CA PRO A 95 -8.06 9.13 3.40
C PRO A 95 -6.67 8.86 2.82
N SER A 96 -5.61 9.38 3.44
CA SER A 96 -4.23 9.15 3.02
C SER A 96 -3.77 7.72 3.27
N ILE A 97 -4.24 7.10 4.36
CA ILE A 97 -3.98 5.67 4.63
C ILE A 97 -4.67 4.81 3.57
N ILE A 98 -5.93 5.12 3.24
CA ILE A 98 -6.67 4.43 2.18
C ILE A 98 -5.99 4.59 0.82
N ALA A 99 -5.65 5.81 0.43
CA ALA A 99 -4.94 6.11 -0.81
C ALA A 99 -3.62 5.34 -0.91
N ARG A 100 -2.83 5.31 0.18
CA ARG A 100 -1.56 4.57 0.23
C ARG A 100 -1.77 3.07 0.04
N ASN A 101 -2.73 2.48 0.76
CA ASN A 101 -3.05 1.06 0.61
C ASN A 101 -3.52 0.73 -0.81
N MET A 102 -4.32 1.61 -1.43
CA MET A 102 -4.71 1.48 -2.84
C MET A 102 -3.50 1.44 -3.77
N VAL A 103 -2.54 2.36 -3.61
CA VAL A 103 -1.30 2.37 -4.40
C VAL A 103 -0.47 1.10 -4.19
N LEU A 104 -0.29 0.65 -2.95
CA LEU A 104 0.48 -0.56 -2.65
C LEU A 104 -0.16 -1.82 -3.24
N LEU A 105 -1.48 -1.93 -3.15
CA LEU A 105 -2.22 -3.05 -3.74
C LEU A 105 -2.18 -3.00 -5.28
N ALA A 106 -2.32 -1.82 -5.87
CA ALA A 106 -2.18 -1.63 -7.32
C ALA A 106 -0.78 -2.04 -7.80
N LEU A 107 0.28 -1.53 -7.16
CA LEU A 107 1.66 -1.92 -7.45
C LEU A 107 1.86 -3.43 -7.31
N ALA A 108 1.34 -4.05 -6.25
CA ALA A 108 1.45 -5.49 -6.04
C ALA A 108 0.83 -6.33 -7.18
N THR A 109 -0.11 -5.76 -7.95
CA THR A 109 -0.66 -6.41 -9.16
C THR A 109 0.13 -6.16 -10.44
N GLU A 110 1.01 -5.16 -10.45
CA GLU A 110 1.80 -4.78 -11.63
C GLU A 110 3.25 -5.27 -11.59
N VAL A 111 3.77 -5.55 -10.41
CA VAL A 111 5.16 -6.00 -10.21
C VAL A 111 5.32 -7.48 -10.56
N ASP A 112 6.43 -7.81 -11.21
CA ASP A 112 6.88 -9.19 -11.32
C ASP A 112 7.63 -9.60 -10.04
N ALA A 113 7.05 -10.54 -9.28
CA ALA A 113 7.66 -11.05 -8.05
C ALA A 113 9.01 -11.77 -8.28
N ALA A 114 9.30 -12.21 -9.51
CA ALA A 114 10.59 -12.79 -9.87
C ALA A 114 11.64 -11.74 -10.23
N SER A 115 11.25 -10.47 -10.44
CA SER A 115 12.14 -9.36 -10.77
C SER A 115 12.65 -8.69 -9.49
N PRO A 116 13.97 -8.74 -9.19
CA PRO A 116 14.53 -8.05 -8.03
C PRO A 116 14.31 -6.53 -8.10
N THR A 117 14.29 -5.96 -9.31
CA THR A 117 14.04 -4.53 -9.53
C THR A 117 12.62 -4.14 -9.18
N ASP A 118 11.63 -4.95 -9.56
CA ASP A 118 10.23 -4.68 -9.24
C ASP A 118 9.95 -4.87 -7.75
N MET A 119 10.58 -5.87 -7.13
CA MET A 119 10.53 -6.04 -5.68
C MET A 119 11.17 -4.87 -4.96
N GLN A 120 12.34 -4.40 -5.41
CA GLN A 120 12.98 -3.20 -4.85
C GLN A 120 12.09 -1.97 -4.98
N LEU A 121 11.45 -1.78 -6.15
CA LEU A 121 10.46 -0.72 -6.35
C LEU A 121 9.32 -0.80 -5.32
N LEU A 122 8.76 -1.98 -5.08
CA LEU A 122 7.71 -2.16 -4.08
C LEU A 122 8.20 -1.80 -2.67
N PHE A 123 9.40 -2.23 -2.29
CA PHE A 123 10.01 -1.87 -1.00
C PHE A 123 10.27 -0.36 -0.90
N ASP A 124 10.76 0.25 -1.97
CA ASP A 124 11.05 1.68 -2.01
C ASP A 124 9.76 2.50 -1.83
N VAL A 125 8.68 2.10 -2.51
CA VAL A 125 7.38 2.78 -2.37
C VAL A 125 6.79 2.56 -0.97
N TRP A 126 6.96 1.37 -0.40
CA TRP A 126 6.34 1.02 0.88
C TRP A 126 7.08 1.63 2.07
N TYR A 127 8.41 1.60 2.06
CA TYR A 127 9.22 1.88 3.27
C TYR A 127 10.11 3.10 3.18
N ASN A 128 10.48 3.58 1.98
CA ASN A 128 11.33 4.76 1.90
C ASN A 128 10.50 6.02 2.09
N LEU A 129 11.04 6.94 2.89
CA LEU A 129 10.42 8.24 3.15
C LEU A 129 10.64 9.24 2.01
N LEU A 130 11.69 9.03 1.22
CA LEU A 130 12.13 9.95 0.17
C LEU A 130 12.66 9.15 -1.02
N TRP A 131 12.38 9.65 -2.22
CA TRP A 131 12.96 9.16 -3.48
C TRP A 131 13.55 10.33 -4.23
N ASP A 132 14.53 10.06 -5.09
CA ASP A 132 15.10 11.08 -5.95
C ASP A 132 14.08 11.55 -6.98
N LYS A 133 14.02 12.86 -7.19
CA LYS A 133 13.15 13.45 -8.20
C LYS A 133 13.60 13.02 -9.60
N GLY A 134 12.67 12.57 -10.42
CA GLY A 134 12.91 12.00 -11.75
C GLY A 134 13.38 10.54 -11.73
N SER A 135 13.43 9.90 -10.55
CA SER A 135 13.76 8.48 -10.44
C SER A 135 12.69 7.58 -11.08
N GLN A 136 13.09 6.36 -11.41
CA GLN A 136 12.17 5.33 -11.87
C GLN A 136 11.08 5.01 -10.83
N VAL A 137 11.40 5.12 -9.53
CA VAL A 137 10.45 4.91 -8.42
C VAL A 137 9.35 5.96 -8.46
N GLU A 138 9.72 7.25 -8.54
CA GLU A 138 8.74 8.34 -8.65
C GLU A 138 7.86 8.18 -9.90
N ALA A 139 8.46 7.84 -11.05
CA ALA A 139 7.74 7.66 -12.29
C ALA A 139 6.71 6.52 -12.20
N ARG A 140 7.10 5.35 -11.65
CA ARG A 140 6.19 4.20 -11.45
C ARG A 140 5.11 4.49 -10.42
N PHE A 141 5.43 5.18 -9.34
CA PHE A 141 4.46 5.59 -8.33
C PHE A 141 3.38 6.51 -8.93
N LYS A 142 3.80 7.56 -9.65
CA LYS A 142 2.88 8.48 -10.33
C LYS A 142 2.03 7.78 -11.40
N ALA A 143 2.63 6.88 -12.18
CA ALA A 143 1.89 6.08 -13.15
C ALA A 143 0.81 5.21 -12.49
N THR A 144 1.14 4.57 -11.36
CA THR A 144 0.18 3.75 -10.59
C THR A 144 -0.97 4.60 -10.07
N ILE A 145 -0.69 5.79 -9.53
CA ILE A 145 -1.74 6.72 -9.10
C ILE A 145 -2.65 7.07 -10.28
N GLN A 146 -2.08 7.37 -11.45
CA GLN A 146 -2.89 7.67 -12.63
C GLN A 146 -3.77 6.47 -13.03
N HIS A 147 -3.24 5.25 -12.98
CA HIS A 147 -4.03 4.04 -13.23
C HIS A 147 -5.21 3.88 -12.27
N ILE A 148 -5.03 4.22 -11.00
CA ILE A 148 -6.12 4.24 -10.00
C ILE A 148 -7.17 5.29 -10.37
N LEU A 149 -6.75 6.51 -10.67
CA LEU A 149 -7.66 7.61 -11.04
C LEU A 149 -8.42 7.34 -12.34
N ASP A 150 -7.80 6.62 -13.28
CA ASP A 150 -8.40 6.17 -14.54
C ASP A 150 -9.37 4.99 -14.35
N GLY A 151 -9.48 4.43 -13.15
CA GLY A 151 -10.39 3.32 -12.85
C GLY A 151 -9.92 1.95 -13.35
N ARG A 152 -8.61 1.73 -13.48
CA ARG A 152 -8.06 0.45 -13.98
C ARG A 152 -8.24 -0.74 -13.02
N TYR A 153 -8.60 -0.49 -11.76
CA TYR A 153 -8.79 -1.52 -10.73
C TYR A 153 -10.27 -1.56 -10.29
N PRO A 154 -11.18 -2.17 -11.06
CA PRO A 154 -12.61 -2.20 -10.73
C PRO A 154 -12.93 -2.98 -9.44
N TRP A 155 -12.00 -3.82 -8.98
CA TRP A 155 -12.06 -4.55 -7.72
C TRP A 155 -11.75 -3.67 -6.50
N MET A 156 -11.21 -2.47 -6.71
CA MET A 156 -10.83 -1.53 -5.65
C MET A 156 -11.89 -0.42 -5.56
N GLN A 157 -12.77 -0.53 -4.57
CA GLN A 157 -13.91 0.37 -4.43
C GLN A 157 -13.96 1.03 -3.07
N VAL A 158 -14.32 2.31 -3.04
CA VAL A 158 -14.73 3.03 -1.84
C VAL A 158 -16.24 3.27 -1.96
N PRO A 159 -17.09 2.53 -1.22
CA PRO A 159 -18.54 2.50 -1.45
C PRO A 159 -19.23 3.87 -1.34
N ARG A 160 -18.69 4.77 -0.52
CA ARG A 160 -19.26 6.11 -0.32
C ARG A 160 -18.59 7.11 -1.28
N PRO A 161 -19.33 7.75 -2.21
CA PRO A 161 -18.75 8.70 -3.17
C PRO A 161 -18.02 9.89 -2.52
N SER A 162 -18.49 10.34 -1.35
CA SER A 162 -17.84 11.41 -0.60
C SER A 162 -16.44 11.02 -0.10
N ASP A 163 -16.27 9.76 0.30
CA ASP A 163 -15.00 9.26 0.81
C ASP A 163 -14.04 8.99 -0.35
N MET A 164 -14.54 8.43 -1.45
CA MET A 164 -13.76 8.26 -2.68
C MET A 164 -13.22 9.60 -3.20
N ARG A 165 -14.01 10.68 -3.08
CA ARG A 165 -13.55 12.02 -3.45
C ARG A 165 -12.35 12.47 -2.62
N LYS A 166 -12.39 12.28 -1.30
CA LYS A 166 -11.26 12.60 -0.39
C LYS A 166 -10.01 11.79 -0.74
N VAL A 167 -10.19 10.50 -1.06
CA VAL A 167 -9.07 9.64 -1.50
C VAL A 167 -8.49 10.15 -2.83
N HIS A 168 -9.34 10.50 -3.80
CA HIS A 168 -8.88 11.08 -5.06
C HIS A 168 -8.18 12.43 -4.88
N GLU A 169 -8.60 13.26 -3.93
CA GLU A 169 -7.92 14.52 -3.59
C GLU A 169 -6.50 14.24 -3.09
N VAL A 170 -6.31 13.27 -2.20
CA VAL A 170 -4.97 12.85 -1.74
C VAL A 170 -4.12 12.34 -2.90
N LEU A 171 -4.66 11.44 -3.72
CA LEU A 171 -3.95 10.87 -4.87
C LEU A 171 -3.51 11.95 -5.86
N ARG A 172 -4.38 12.92 -6.18
CA ARG A 172 -4.02 14.04 -7.06
C ARG A 172 -2.96 14.94 -6.43
N TRP A 173 -3.06 15.22 -5.14
CA TRP A 173 -2.05 15.98 -4.43
C TRP A 173 -0.66 15.31 -4.48
N TRP A 174 -0.59 13.97 -4.45
CA TRP A 174 0.66 13.22 -4.64
C TRP A 174 1.20 13.25 -6.08
N LEU A 175 0.36 13.51 -7.08
CA LEU A 175 0.81 13.72 -8.46
C LEU A 175 1.42 15.10 -8.69
N GLU A 176 0.95 16.10 -7.94
CA GLU A 176 1.42 17.47 -8.07
C GLU A 176 2.93 17.54 -7.78
N ASP A 177 3.68 17.99 -8.78
CA ASP A 177 5.05 18.42 -8.55
C ASP A 177 4.94 19.71 -7.74
N THR A 178 5.21 19.65 -6.45
CA THR A 178 5.31 20.86 -5.62
C THR A 178 6.55 21.62 -6.06
N GLY A 179 6.56 22.19 -7.26
CA GLY A 179 7.67 22.93 -7.84
C GLY A 179 7.66 24.36 -7.32
N GLN A 180 8.20 24.57 -6.12
CA GLN A 180 8.75 25.86 -5.65
C GLN A 180 9.36 25.63 -4.25
N SER A 181 10.62 25.20 -4.21
CA SER A 181 11.48 25.63 -3.10
C SER A 181 12.03 26.97 -3.55
N THR A 182 11.55 28.06 -2.96
CA THR A 182 12.07 29.41 -3.18
C THR A 182 13.59 29.40 -3.11
N SER A 183 14.24 29.94 -4.15
CA SER A 183 15.68 30.11 -4.25
C SER A 183 16.21 30.72 -2.96
N ALA A 184 16.96 29.96 -2.17
CA ALA A 184 17.68 30.50 -1.03
C ALA A 184 18.69 31.50 -1.58
N HIS A 185 18.43 32.80 -1.37
CA HIS A 185 19.41 33.84 -1.62
C HIS A 185 20.69 33.47 -0.86
N VAL A 186 21.75 33.22 -1.62
CA VAL A 186 23.12 33.14 -1.14
C VAL A 186 23.45 34.50 -0.51
N LEU A 187 23.40 34.57 0.82
CA LEU A 187 24.09 35.63 1.56
C LEU A 187 25.53 35.16 1.73
N GLU A 188 26.38 35.53 0.77
CA GLU A 188 27.81 35.64 1.00
C GLU A 188 28.03 36.68 2.10
N VAL A 189 28.67 36.26 3.20
CA VAL A 189 29.18 37.18 4.21
C VAL A 189 30.69 37.04 4.21
N SER A 190 31.34 38.13 3.79
CA SER A 190 32.78 38.41 3.89
C SER A 190 33.26 38.51 5.32
#